data_AF-A0A1F9Z0Z4-F1
#
_entry.id   AF-A0A1F9Z0Z4-F1
#
_cell.length_a   1.000
_cell.length_b   1.000
_cell.length_c   1.000
_cell.angle_alpha   90.00
_cell.angle_beta   90.00
_cell.angle_gamma   90.00
#
_symmetry.space_group_name_H-M   'P 1'
#
loop_
_entity.id
_entity.type
_entity.pdbx_description
1 polymer ?
#
loop_
_entity_poly.entity_id
_entity_poly.type
_entity_poly.pdbx_seq_one_letter_code
_entity_poly.pdbx_strand_id
1 'polypeptide(L)' 'MTRVGAIADEIVIQVFRISGYVKGPCSKCGKEERGLVMFDDYALGWECLGCGEIGRVDRVDWIEGPEGNPRAPDLE' A
#
# COMPACT_ATOMS: atom_id res chain seq x y z
N MET A 1 -19.75 34.03 3.71
CA MET A 1 -18.35 33.69 3.40
C MET A 1 -18.25 32.17 3.54
N THR A 2 -18.48 31.43 2.45
CA THR A 2 -18.54 29.97 2.47
C THR A 2 -17.14 29.43 2.72
N ARG A 3 -16.94 28.66 3.79
CA ARG A 3 -15.69 27.92 4.02
C ARG A 3 -15.56 26.91 2.88
N VAL A 4 -14.58 27.13 2.00
CA VAL A 4 -14.13 26.12 1.04
C VAL A 4 -13.73 24.91 1.88
N GLY A 5 -14.51 23.83 1.77
CA GLY A 5 -14.21 22.57 2.43
C GLY A 5 -12.82 22.12 1.96
N ALA A 6 -11.93 21.86 2.91
CA ALA A 6 -10.67 21.22 2.61
C ALA A 6 -10.99 19.90 1.92
N ILE A 7 -10.61 19.78 0.65
CA ILE A 7 -10.52 18.47 0.00
C ILE A 7 -9.45 17.71 0.79
N ALA A 8 -9.86 16.78 1.63
CA ALA A 8 -8.91 15.87 2.26
C ALA A 8 -8.26 15.09 1.11
N ASP A 9 -6.94 15.21 0.99
CA ASP A 9 -6.17 14.49 -0.03
C ASP A 9 -6.33 12.99 0.23
N GLU A 10 -6.79 12.25 -0.78
CA GLU A 10 -7.02 10.80 -0.68
C GLU A 10 -5.67 10.09 -0.41
N ILE A 11 -5.60 9.30 0.65
CA ILE A 11 -4.40 8.54 0.99
C ILE A 11 -4.41 7.23 0.19
N VAL A 12 -3.59 7.20 -0.86
CA VAL A 12 -3.44 6.04 -1.75
C VAL A 12 -2.06 5.40 -1.57
N ILE A 13 -2.02 4.06 -1.44
CA ILE A 13 -0.76 3.29 -1.43
C ILE A 13 -0.66 2.35 -2.61
N GLN A 14 0.57 2.10 -3.08
CA GLN A 14 0.85 1.09 -4.10
C GLN A 14 1.32 -0.21 -3.46
N VAL A 15 0.71 -1.32 -3.86
CA VAL A 15 0.95 -2.65 -3.28
C VAL A 15 1.22 -3.67 -4.36
N PHE A 16 2.30 -4.43 -4.23
CA PHE A 16 2.60 -5.52 -5.15
C PHE A 16 1.59 -6.66 -4.99
N ARG A 17 0.90 -7.00 -6.08
CA ARG A 17 -0.25 -7.92 -6.09
C ARG A 17 0.06 -9.30 -5.51
N ILE A 18 1.26 -9.81 -5.73
CA ILE A 18 1.64 -11.18 -5.32
C ILE A 18 2.17 -11.21 -3.89
N SER A 19 3.01 -10.25 -3.51
CA SER A 19 3.70 -10.28 -2.21
C SER A 19 2.97 -9.50 -1.11
N GLY A 20 2.04 -8.61 -1.45
CA GLY A 20 1.42 -7.69 -0.48
C GLY A 20 2.39 -6.63 0.05
N TYR A 21 3.58 -6.49 -0.54
CA TYR A 21 4.54 -5.47 -0.14
C TYR A 21 4.07 -4.09 -0.59
N VAL A 22 4.13 -3.13 0.33
CA VAL A 22 3.67 -1.75 0.13
C VAL A 22 4.87 -0.85 -0.16
N LYS A 23 4.83 -0.12 -1.28
CA LYS A 23 5.93 0.78 -1.68
C LYS A 23 6.05 2.00 -0.78
N GLY A 24 7.29 2.47 -0.59
CA GLY A 24 7.66 3.73 0.04
C GLY A 24 8.04 3.62 1.52
N PRO A 25 8.56 4.69 2.12
CA PRO A 25 9.11 4.66 3.48
C PRO A 25 8.02 4.72 4.55
N CYS A 26 8.28 4.08 5.69
CA CYS A 26 7.54 4.31 6.92
C CYS A 26 7.72 5.77 7.37
N SER A 27 6.62 6.45 7.69
CA SER A 27 6.63 7.85 8.16
C SER A 27 7.36 8.04 9.51
N LYS A 28 7.52 6.98 10.30
CA LYS A 28 8.14 7.01 11.63
C LYS A 28 9.63 6.70 11.62
N CYS A 29 10.04 5.62 10.96
CA CYS A 29 11.43 5.13 10.99
C CYS A 29 12.17 5.29 9.67
N GLY A 30 11.49 5.73 8.59
CA GLY A 30 12.08 5.98 7.27
C GLY A 30 12.42 4.73 6.46
N LYS A 31 12.25 3.51 7.01
CA LYS A 31 12.59 2.27 6.31
C LYS A 31 11.53 1.86 5.29
N GLU A 32 11.96 1.27 4.18
CA GLU A 32 11.09 0.74 3.12
C GLU A 32 10.78 -0.75 3.34
N GLU A 33 10.09 -1.05 4.43
CA GLU A 33 9.68 -2.40 4.79
C GLU A 33 8.24 -2.36 5.32
N ARG A 34 7.28 -2.31 4.39
CA ARG A 34 5.85 -2.21 4.71
C ARG A 34 5.05 -3.35 4.10
N GLY A 35 4.14 -3.91 4.88
CA GLY A 35 3.19 -4.94 4.46
C GLY A 35 1.76 -4.39 4.42
N LEU A 36 0.94 -4.92 3.51
CA LEU A 36 -0.49 -4.63 3.47
C LEU A 36 -1.16 -5.30 4.67
N VAL A 37 -2.02 -4.55 5.35
CA VAL A 37 -2.86 -5.08 6.45
C VAL A 37 -4.33 -4.80 6.18
N MET A 38 -5.17 -5.68 6.70
CA MET A 38 -6.62 -5.50 6.77
C MET A 38 -7.01 -5.42 8.24
N PHE A 39 -7.84 -4.43 8.58
CA PHE A 39 -8.39 -4.25 9.92
C PHE A 39 -9.71 -5.02 10.10
N ASP A 40 -10.19 -5.12 11.34
CA ASP A 40 -11.44 -5.83 11.67
C ASP A 40 -12.70 -5.24 11.00
N ASP A 41 -12.67 -3.95 10.67
CA ASP A 41 -13.73 -3.25 9.94
C ASP A 41 -13.58 -3.34 8.41
N TYR A 42 -12.74 -4.25 7.92
CA TYR A 42 -12.38 -4.42 6.51
C TYR A 42 -11.68 -3.22 5.87
N ALA A 43 -11.29 -2.22 6.65
CA ALA A 43 -10.42 -1.16 6.17
C ALA A 43 -9.06 -1.73 5.77
N LEU A 44 -8.42 -1.12 4.77
CA LEU A 44 -7.07 -1.46 4.37
C LEU A 44 -6.07 -0.45 4.95
N GLY A 45 -4.84 -0.89 5.07
CA GLY A 45 -3.75 -0.07 5.55
C GLY A 45 -2.39 -0.68 5.27
N TRP A 46 -1.37 -0.10 5.88
CA TRP A 46 -0.02 -0.63 5.86
C TRP A 46 0.49 -0.77 7.30
N GLU A 47 1.34 -1.77 7.52
CA GLU A 47 2.14 -1.92 8.72
C GLU A 47 3.62 -1.85 8.34
N CYS A 48 4.42 -1.10 9.09
CA CYS A 48 5.86 -1.12 8.98
C CYS A 48 6.44 -2.31 9.75
N LEU A 49 7.02 -3.25 9.02
CA LEU A 49 7.61 -4.47 9.56
C LEU A 49 8.84 -4.20 10.44
N GLY A 50 9.46 -3.03 10.28
CA GLY A 50 10.66 -2.65 11.04
C GLY A 50 10.41 -1.98 12.38
N CYS A 51 9.23 -1.39 12.61
CA CYS A 51 8.92 -0.68 13.87
C CYS A 51 7.47 -0.80 14.36
N GLY A 52 6.62 -1.53 13.65
CA GLY A 52 5.22 -1.78 14.01
C GLY A 52 4.27 -0.59 13.81
N GLU A 53 4.70 0.47 13.14
CA GLU A 53 3.80 1.60 12.83
C GLU A 53 2.72 1.17 11.84
N ILE A 54 1.48 1.60 12.07
CA ILE A 54 0.33 1.23 11.23
C ILE A 54 -0.37 2.49 10.74
N GLY A 55 -0.71 2.51 9.45
CA GLY A 55 -1.48 3.60 8.83
C GLY A 55 -2.69 3.07 8.07
N ARG A 56 -3.82 3.77 8.20
CA ARG A 56 -5.01 3.55 7.36
C ARG A 56 -4.89 4.30 6.04
N VAL A 57 -5.52 3.76 5.01
CA VAL A 57 -5.53 4.33 3.66
C VAL A 57 -6.95 4.32 3.11
N ASP A 58 -7.23 5.24 2.20
CA ASP A 58 -8.52 5.32 1.52
C ASP A 58 -8.59 4.31 0.37
N ARG A 59 -7.45 4.06 -0.30
CA ARG A 59 -7.38 3.22 -1.50
C ARG A 59 -6.04 2.50 -1.65
N VAL A 60 -6.09 1.32 -2.25
CA VAL A 60 -4.93 0.51 -2.63
C VAL A 60 -4.85 0.42 -4.15
N ASP A 61 -3.72 0.84 -4.71
CA ASP A 61 -3.34 0.64 -6.11
C ASP A 61 -2.49 -0.63 -6.24
N TRP A 62 -3.04 -1.64 -6.90
CA TRP A 62 -2.35 -2.91 -7.12
C TRP A 62 -1.40 -2.80 -8.30
N ILE A 63 -0.11 -3.08 -8.05
CA ILE A 63 0.94 -3.04 -9.06
C ILE A 63 1.58 -4.42 -9.24
N GLU A 64 2.13 -4.66 -10.43
CA GLU A 64 2.92 -5.87 -10.71
C GLU A 64 4.33 -5.74 -10.12
N GLY A 65 4.88 -6.86 -9.62
CA GLY A 65 6.22 -6.92 -9.06
C GLY A 65 7.31 -6.77 -10.12
N PRO A 66 8.57 -6.49 -9.71
CA PRO A 66 9.72 -6.56 -10.62
C PRO A 66 9.94 -7.96 -11.20
N GLU A 67 9.28 -8.99 -10.67
CA GLU A 67 9.26 -10.34 -11.22
C GLU A 67 7.89 -10.70 -11.82
N GLY A 68 7.85 -10.67 -13.16
CA GLY A 68 7.17 -11.72 -13.91
C GLY A 68 5.74 -11.44 -14.34
N ASN A 69 5.60 -10.91 -15.55
CA ASN A 69 4.50 -11.14 -16.47
C ASN A 69 3.88 -12.56 -16.28
N PRO A 70 2.60 -12.71 -15.89
CA PRO A 70 1.93 -14.02 -15.77
C PRO A 70 1.70 -14.72 -17.12
N ARG A 71 2.10 -14.12 -18.24
CA ARG A 71 2.21 -14.77 -19.56
C ARG A 71 3.67 -15.07 -19.89
N ALA A 72 4.26 -16.04 -19.21
CA ALA A 72 5.25 -16.88 -19.89
C ALA A 72 4.43 -17.80 -20.80
N PRO A 73 4.50 -17.69 -22.15
CA PRO A 73 3.98 -18.76 -23.00
C PRO A 73 4.72 -20.05 -22.62
N ASP A 74 3.93 -21.11 -22.51
CA ASP A 74 4.34 -22.49 -22.25
C ASP A 74 5.67 -22.80 -22.97
N LEU A 75 6.68 -23.22 -22.21
CA LEU A 75 7.91 -23.76 -22.79
C LEU A 75 7.56 -25.13 -23.40
N GLU A 76 7.45 -25.19 -24.73
CA GLU A 76 7.58 -26.42 -25.51
C GLU A 76 9.01 -26.99 -25.41
#